data_AF-A0AAU9NIG1-F1
#
_entry.id   AF-A0AAU9NIG1-F1
#
_cell.length_a   1.000
_cell.length_b   1.000
_cell.length_c   1.000
_cell.angle_alpha   90.00
_cell.angle_beta   90.00
_cell.angle_gamma   90.00
#
_symmetry.space_group_name_H-M   'P 1'
#
loop_
_entity.id
_entity.type
_entity.pdbx_description
1 polymer ?
#
loop_
_entity_poly.entity_id
_entity_poly.type
_entity_poly.pdbx_seq_one_letter_code
_entity_poly.pdbx_strand_id
1 'polypeptide(L)'
;MVLVLAIGDLHIPHRAPDLPAKFKSMLVPGKIQHIICTGNLCIKEVHDYLKSLCPSLHITRGEYDEDARYPETKTLTIGQFKLGLCHGHQVVPWGDLDSLAMLQRQLDVDILQHHL
;
A
#
# COMPACT_ATOMS: atom_id res chain seq x y z
N MET A 1 -0.74 21.59 1.98
CA MET A 1 -0.33 20.59 0.96
C MET A 1 -0.21 19.25 1.66
N VAL A 2 -0.80 18.18 1.12
CA VAL A 2 -0.73 16.83 1.70
C VAL A 2 0.05 15.94 0.74
N LEU A 3 1.10 15.29 1.23
CA LEU A 3 1.93 14.34 0.48
C LEU A 3 1.61 12.92 0.95
N VAL A 4 1.19 12.09 0.00
CA VAL A 4 0.88 10.68 0.20
C VAL A 4 1.91 9.85 -0.57
N LEU A 5 2.61 8.96 0.13
CA LEU A 5 3.49 7.96 -0.50
C LEU A 5 2.66 6.71 -0.81
N ALA A 6 2.59 6.33 -2.07
CA ALA A 6 2.13 5.02 -2.50
C ALA A 6 3.32 4.07 -2.66
N ILE A 7 3.28 2.92 -2.01
CA ILE A 7 4.34 1.90 -2.03
C ILE A 7 3.73 0.50 -1.91
N GLY A 8 4.51 -0.55 -2.12
CA GLY A 8 4.10 -1.93 -1.93
C GLY A 8 4.94 -2.89 -2.75
N ASP A 9 4.60 -4.17 -2.69
CA ASP A 9 5.28 -5.26 -3.39
C ASP A 9 6.80 -5.29 -3.20
N LEU A 10 7.21 -5.05 -1.95
CA LEU A 10 8.62 -4.95 -1.59
C LEU A 10 9.29 -6.32 -1.57
N HIS A 11 8.56 -7.35 -1.12
CA HIS A 11 9.04 -8.73 -1.04
C HIS A 11 10.40 -8.87 -0.34
N ILE A 12 10.61 -8.12 0.75
CA ILE A 12 11.85 -8.19 1.53
C ILE A 12 11.64 -9.23 2.65
N PRO A 13 12.49 -10.27 2.77
CA PRO A 13 13.76 -10.49 2.07
C PRO A 13 13.67 -11.44 0.86
N HIS A 14 12.48 -11.95 0.52
CA HIS A 14 12.31 -13.06 -0.42
C HIS A 14 12.75 -12.78 -1.86
N ARG A 15 12.50 -11.58 -2.39
CA ARG A 15 12.84 -11.18 -3.77
C ARG A 15 13.78 -9.98 -3.84
N ALA A 16 13.84 -9.19 -2.78
CA ALA A 16 14.75 -8.05 -2.66
C ALA A 16 15.42 -8.04 -1.29
N PRO A 17 16.71 -7.71 -1.20
CA PRO A 17 17.38 -7.59 0.09
C PRO A 17 16.97 -6.32 0.85
N ASP A 18 16.63 -5.25 0.13
CA ASP A 18 16.30 -3.94 0.71
C ASP A 18 15.72 -2.99 -0.37
N LEU A 19 15.21 -1.84 0.05
CA LEU A 19 14.90 -0.71 -0.84
C LEU A 19 16.18 -0.13 -1.47
N PRO A 20 16.15 0.37 -2.71
CA PRO A 20 17.33 0.99 -3.31
C PRO A 20 17.79 2.23 -2.51
N ALA A 21 19.10 2.40 -2.36
CA ALA A 21 19.69 3.44 -1.51
C ALA A 21 19.22 4.87 -1.88
N LYS A 22 19.06 5.16 -3.18
CA LYS A 22 18.54 6.44 -3.66
C LYS A 22 17.11 6.70 -3.17
N PHE A 23 16.23 5.69 -3.18
CA PHE A 23 14.88 5.83 -2.63
C PHE A 23 14.91 6.07 -1.13
N LYS A 24 15.69 5.29 -0.37
CA LYS A 24 15.83 5.50 1.08
C LYS A 24 16.32 6.90 1.43
N SER A 25 17.23 7.48 0.64
CA SER A 25 17.70 8.86 0.84
C SER A 25 16.62 9.92 0.61
N MET A 26 15.60 9.63 -0.20
CA MET A 26 14.46 10.53 -0.45
C MET A 26 13.36 10.36 0.60
N LEU A 27 13.23 9.17 1.18
CA LEU A 27 12.27 8.82 2.23
C LEU A 27 12.74 9.36 3.59
N VAL A 28 12.63 10.67 3.76
CA VAL A 28 13.00 11.37 5.00
C VAL A 28 11.75 11.60 5.87
N PRO A 29 11.80 11.28 7.18
CA PRO A 29 10.71 11.57 8.11
C PRO A 29 10.28 13.04 8.10
N GLY A 30 8.99 13.29 8.37
CA GLY A 30 8.43 14.64 8.46
C GLY A 30 8.06 15.30 7.13
N LYS A 31 8.42 14.70 5.98
CA LYS A 31 7.97 15.16 4.65
C LYS A 31 6.64 14.56 4.22
N ILE A 32 6.38 13.31 4.59
CA ILE A 32 5.25 12.49 4.14
C ILE A 32 4.19 12.45 5.25
N GLN A 33 2.92 12.76 4.91
CA GLN A 33 1.83 12.79 5.88
C GLN A 33 1.04 11.48 5.92
N HIS A 34 1.01 10.73 4.81
CA HIS A 34 0.39 9.41 4.74
C HIS A 34 1.23 8.45 3.90
N ILE A 35 1.31 7.20 4.33
CA ILE A 35 1.83 6.09 3.51
C ILE A 35 0.67 5.14 3.25
N ILE A 36 0.41 4.86 1.98
CA ILE A 36 -0.50 3.81 1.54
C ILE A 36 0.32 2.67 0.92
N CYS A 37 0.15 1.47 1.46
CA CYS A 37 0.93 0.30 1.10
C CYS A 37 0.00 -0.82 0.61
N THR A 38 0.22 -1.31 -0.60
CA THR A 38 -0.60 -2.39 -1.19
C THR A 38 -0.33 -3.76 -0.54
N GLY A 39 0.78 -3.93 0.17
CA GLY A 39 1.16 -5.17 0.86
C GLY A 39 2.45 -5.76 0.32
N ASN A 40 2.66 -7.05 0.58
CA ASN A 40 3.88 -7.81 0.31
C ASN A 40 5.12 -7.14 0.93
N LEU A 41 5.00 -6.78 2.22
CA LEU A 41 6.13 -6.36 3.06
C LEU A 41 6.92 -7.56 3.55
N CYS A 42 6.23 -8.67 3.80
CA CYS A 42 6.70 -9.99 4.25
C CYS A 42 7.27 -10.04 5.68
N ILE A 43 7.95 -9.00 6.17
CA ILE A 43 8.54 -9.00 7.52
C ILE A 43 8.19 -7.73 8.33
N LYS A 44 8.22 -7.87 9.66
CA LYS A 44 7.86 -6.82 10.60
C LYS A 44 8.84 -5.63 10.55
N GLU A 45 10.11 -5.88 10.26
CA GLU A 45 11.16 -4.86 10.18
C GLU A 45 10.83 -3.82 9.10
N VAL A 46 10.24 -4.25 7.98
CA VAL A 46 9.83 -3.35 6.89
C VAL A 46 8.60 -2.54 7.30
N HIS A 47 7.65 -3.15 8.00
CA HIS A 47 6.53 -2.41 8.60
C HIS A 47 7.04 -1.33 9.55
N ASP A 48 7.92 -1.69 10.48
CA ASP A 48 8.46 -0.78 11.48
C ASP A 48 9.27 0.36 10.83
N TYR A 49 10.02 0.06 9.76
CA TYR A 49 10.69 1.07 8.94
C TYR A 49 9.70 2.07 8.35
N LEU A 50 8.67 1.61 7.65
CA LEU A 50 7.66 2.50 7.06
C LEU A 50 6.93 3.31 8.15
N LYS A 51 6.64 2.70 9.30
CA LYS A 51 6.00 3.37 10.43
C LYS A 51 6.89 4.46 11.03
N SER A 52 8.21 4.27 11.02
CA SER A 52 9.18 5.28 11.46
C SER A 52 9.24 6.50 10.53
N LEU A 53 8.97 6.31 9.23
CA LEU A 53 8.92 7.40 8.25
C LEU A 53 7.65 8.25 8.41
N CYS A 54 6.53 7.59 8.68
CA CYS A 54 5.23 8.23 8.83
C CYS A 54 4.33 7.42 9.79
N PRO A 55 3.86 8.02 10.90
CA PRO A 55 2.91 7.36 11.80
C PRO A 55 1.58 6.99 11.12
N SER A 56 1.18 7.71 10.07
CA SER A 56 -0.05 7.46 9.31
C SER A 56 0.18 6.44 8.20
N LEU A 57 0.46 5.20 8.60
CA LEU A 57 0.70 4.05 7.73
C LEU A 57 -0.57 3.23 7.54
N HIS A 58 -0.97 3.05 6.29
CA HIS A 58 -2.13 2.26 5.89
C HIS A 58 -1.65 1.12 4.98
N ILE A 59 -1.84 -0.13 5.41
CA ILE A 59 -1.39 -1.32 4.69
C ILE A 59 -2.61 -2.20 4.38
N THR A 60 -2.61 -2.83 3.21
CA THR A 60 -3.44 -4.00 2.90
C THR A 60 -2.59 -5.26 2.82
N ARG A 61 -3.23 -6.42 2.99
CA ARG A 61 -2.55 -7.70 2.99
C ARG A 61 -2.19 -8.13 1.58
N GLY A 62 -0.90 -8.34 1.34
CA GLY A 62 -0.42 -9.02 0.13
C GLY A 62 -0.45 -10.53 0.26
N GLU A 63 -0.37 -11.21 -0.89
CA GLU A 63 -0.37 -12.68 -0.97
C GLU A 63 0.73 -13.34 -0.11
N TYR A 64 1.87 -12.66 0.08
CA TYR A 64 3.03 -13.14 0.83
C TYR A 64 3.17 -12.50 2.21
N ASP A 65 2.16 -11.75 2.68
CA ASP A 65 2.15 -11.23 4.05
C ASP A 65 1.52 -12.27 5.01
N GLU A 66 2.32 -12.71 5.98
CA GLU A 66 1.86 -13.61 7.04
C GLU A 66 1.04 -12.90 8.12
N ASP A 67 1.18 -11.57 8.24
CA ASP A 67 0.47 -10.77 9.25
C ASP A 67 -1.03 -10.65 8.93
N ALA A 68 -1.82 -11.53 9.54
CA ALA A 68 -3.27 -11.58 9.39
C ALA A 68 -4.00 -10.34 9.94
N ARG A 69 -3.31 -9.39 10.59
CA ARG A 69 -3.90 -8.12 11.04
C ARG A 69 -4.06 -7.12 9.90
N TYR A 70 -3.34 -7.31 8.79
CA TYR A 70 -3.54 -6.48 7.61
C TYR A 70 -4.88 -6.84 6.95
N PRO A 71 -5.73 -5.85 6.66
CA PRO A 71 -6.99 -6.11 5.97
C PRO A 71 -6.76 -6.36 4.47
N GLU A 72 -7.62 -7.15 3.84
CA GLU A 72 -7.58 -7.39 2.38
C GLU A 72 -7.83 -6.10 1.59
N THR A 73 -8.79 -5.30 2.06
CA THR A 73 -9.13 -4.00 1.48
C THR A 73 -9.20 -2.93 2.57
N LYS A 74 -8.85 -1.69 2.24
CA LYS A 74 -8.95 -0.57 3.18
C LYS A 74 -9.42 0.69 2.48
N THR A 75 -10.37 1.39 3.09
CA THR A 75 -10.82 2.72 2.64
C THR A 75 -10.38 3.79 3.61
N LEU A 76 -9.99 4.95 3.10
CA LEU A 76 -9.62 6.12 3.90
C LEU A 76 -9.94 7.41 3.14
N THR A 77 -10.19 8.50 3.85
CA THR A 77 -10.39 9.82 3.25
C THR A 77 -9.18 10.70 3.53
N ILE A 78 -8.58 11.26 2.48
CA ILE A 78 -7.47 12.23 2.57
C ILE A 78 -7.90 13.49 1.84
N GLY A 79 -8.11 14.57 2.59
CA GLY A 79 -8.67 15.80 2.04
C GLY A 79 -10.09 15.58 1.52
N GLN A 80 -10.30 15.81 0.23
CA GLN A 80 -11.60 15.63 -0.44
C GLN A 80 -11.74 14.29 -1.16
N PHE A 81 -10.68 13.47 -1.17
CA PHE A 81 -10.66 12.19 -1.89
C PHE A 81 -10.86 11.02 -0.93
N LYS A 82 -11.75 10.11 -1.30
CA LYS A 82 -11.89 8.79 -0.71
C LYS A 82 -11.01 7.81 -1.49
N LEU A 83 -10.05 7.21 -0.81
CA LEU A 83 -9.10 6.26 -1.38
C LEU A 83 -9.50 4.85 -0.97
N GLY A 84 -9.41 3.92 -1.93
CA GLY A 84 -9.46 2.48 -1.71
C GLY A 84 -8.09 1.88 -1.91
N LEU A 85 -7.74 0.91 -1.07
CA LEU A 85 -6.52 0.13 -1.13
C LEU A 85 -6.90 -1.34 -1.23
N CYS A 86 -6.22 -2.07 -2.11
CA CYS A 86 -6.15 -3.53 -2.10
C CYS A 86 -4.76 -3.96 -2.57
N HIS A 87 -4.38 -5.21 -2.32
CA HIS A 87 -3.18 -5.75 -2.93
C HIS A 87 -3.38 -5.94 -4.43
N GLY A 88 -4.43 -6.65 -4.84
CA GLY A 88 -4.76 -6.86 -6.26
C GLY A 88 -4.94 -8.33 -6.62
N HIS A 89 -4.30 -9.25 -5.89
CA HIS A 89 -4.42 -10.70 -6.12
C HIS A 89 -5.86 -11.23 -6.02
N GLN A 90 -6.74 -10.49 -5.33
CA GLN A 90 -8.16 -10.81 -5.19
C GLN A 90 -9.00 -10.45 -6.43
N VAL A 91 -8.48 -9.59 -7.32
CA VAL A 91 -9.17 -9.10 -8.51
C VAL A 91 -8.88 -10.05 -9.66
N VAL A 92 -9.92 -10.71 -10.18
CA VAL A 92 -9.80 -11.70 -11.26
C VAL A 92 -10.72 -11.29 -12.42
N PRO A 93 -10.20 -11.16 -13.66
CA PRO A 93 -8.81 -11.39 -14.07
C PRO A 93 -7.81 -10.33 -13.56
N TRP A 94 -6.54 -10.72 -13.46
CA TRP A 94 -5.49 -9.81 -12.99
C TRP A 94 -5.31 -8.64 -13.95
N GLY A 95 -5.34 -7.41 -13.42
CA GLY A 95 -5.16 -6.18 -14.17
C GLY A 95 -6.36 -5.80 -15.02
N ASP A 96 -7.46 -6.53 -14.93
CA ASP A 96 -8.67 -6.26 -15.70
C ASP A 96 -9.35 -4.97 -15.21
N LEU A 97 -9.51 -4.02 -16.13
CA LEU A 97 -10.03 -2.69 -15.80
C LEU A 97 -11.48 -2.71 -15.35
N ASP A 98 -12.30 -3.61 -15.91
CA ASP A 98 -13.71 -3.73 -15.52
C ASP A 98 -13.84 -4.30 -14.10
N SER A 99 -13.06 -5.32 -13.78
CA SER A 99 -12.99 -5.91 -12.43
C SER A 99 -12.48 -4.91 -11.40
N LEU A 100 -11.45 -4.11 -11.74
CA LEU A 100 -10.97 -3.02 -10.88
C LEU A 100 -12.00 -1.91 -10.71
N ALA A 101 -12.69 -1.53 -11.79
CA ALA A 101 -13.76 -0.53 -11.74
C ALA A 101 -14.97 -1.02 -10.94
N MET A 102 -15.28 -2.32 -10.96
CA MET A 102 -16.29 -2.91 -10.09
C MET A 102 -15.88 -2.79 -8.62
N LEU A 103 -14.64 -3.13 -8.27
CA LEU A 103 -14.13 -2.99 -6.90
C LEU A 103 -14.14 -1.52 -6.45
N GLN A 104 -13.72 -0.59 -7.31
CA GLN A 104 -13.74 0.85 -7.02
C GLN A 104 -15.16 1.35 -6.71
N ARG A 105 -16.18 0.90 -7.48
CA ARG A 105 -17.59 1.21 -7.21
C ARG A 105 -18.10 0.54 -5.93
N GLN A 106 -17.73 -0.71 -5.67
CA GLN A 106 -18.12 -1.44 -4.46
C GLN A 106 -17.59 -0.77 -3.19
N LEU A 107 -16.34 -0.29 -3.23
CA LEU A 107 -15.73 0.47 -2.12
C LEU A 107 -16.21 1.92 -2.07
N ASP A 108 -16.87 2.41 -3.13
CA ASP A 108 -17.35 3.77 -3.28
C ASP A 108 -16.20 4.78 -3.09
N VAL A 109 -15.10 4.59 -3.81
CA VAL A 109 -13.86 5.40 -3.66
C VAL A 109 -13.61 6.23 -4.92
N ASP A 110 -13.00 7.40 -4.78
CA ASP A 110 -12.59 8.24 -5.91
C ASP A 110 -11.33 7.71 -6.59
N ILE A 111 -10.41 7.15 -5.79
CA ILE A 111 -9.12 6.62 -6.24
C ILE A 111 -8.94 5.21 -5.69
N LEU A 112 -8.67 4.23 -6.54
CA LEU A 112 -8.32 2.86 -6.14
C LEU A 112 -6.83 2.60 -6.41
N GLN A 113 -6.06 2.35 -5.35
CA GLN A 113 -4.66 1.91 -5.44
C GLN A 113 -4.59 0.40 -5.31
N HIS A 114 -3.94 -0.25 -6.28
CA HIS A 114 -3.72 -1.70 -6.32
C HIS A 114 -2.32 -2.02 -6.87
N HIS A 115 -1.91 -3.28 -6.83
CA HIS A 115 -0.68 -3.81 -7.39
C HIS A 115 -0.91 -5.14 -8.11
N LEU A 116 -0.68 -5.15 -9.43
CA LEU A 116 -0.75 -6.31 -10.33
C LEU A 116 0.31 -6.18 -11.42
#